data_AF-X1BXQ3-F1
#
_entry.id   AF-X1BXQ3-F1
#
_cell.length_a   1.000
_cell.length_b   1.000
_cell.length_c   1.000
_cell.angle_alpha   90.00
_cell.angle_beta   90.00
_cell.angle_gamma   90.00
#
_symmetry.space_group_name_H-M   'P 1'
#
loop_
_entity.id
_entity.type
_entity.pdbx_description
1 polymer ?
#
loop_
_entity_poly.entity_id
_entity_poly.type
_entity_poly.pdbx_seq_one_letter_code
_entity_poly.pdbx_strand_id
1 'polypeptide(L)'
;MVKEIKLRNGLEVEFDEQEPITLYEKIISEVLIPKYKDNKDWNLTINIILEEINELISKYELDPTLKLGLLNQVETHLDKDIEELTGTDKIEILFLNMDDFVEDIEKLIISGKDKQELRNDMANLIFPLTVFELGELFIYLGKRAFLK
;
A
#
# COMPACT_ATOMS: atom_id res chain seq x y z
N MET A 1 -12.45 -24.78 -5.84
CA MET A 1 -11.91 -25.84 -6.73
C MET A 1 -10.42 -25.68 -6.66
N VAL A 2 -9.68 -26.73 -6.28
CA VAL A 2 -8.25 -26.61 -6.04
C VAL A 2 -7.48 -26.82 -7.34
N LYS A 3 -6.57 -25.88 -7.66
CA LYS A 3 -5.77 -25.87 -8.88
C LYS A 3 -4.31 -25.60 -8.53
N GLU A 4 -3.38 -26.15 -9.28
CA GLU A 4 -1.96 -25.83 -9.13
C GLU A 4 -1.61 -24.66 -10.07
N ILE A 5 -1.09 -23.58 -9.51
CA ILE A 5 -0.68 -22.38 -10.25
C ILE A 5 0.81 -22.13 -10.05
N LYS A 6 1.44 -21.52 -11.05
CA LYS A 6 2.89 -21.33 -11.08
C LYS A 6 3.24 -19.86 -11.15
N LEU A 7 3.96 -19.39 -10.12
CA LEU A 7 4.51 -18.04 -10.05
C LEU A 7 5.64 -17.84 -11.07
N ARG A 8 5.99 -16.59 -11.40
CA ARG A 8 7.10 -16.26 -12.33
C ARG A 8 8.45 -16.82 -11.88
N ASN A 9 8.67 -16.94 -10.57
CA ASN A 9 9.89 -17.53 -10.00
C ASN A 9 9.95 -19.07 -10.14
N GLY A 10 8.90 -19.68 -10.70
CA GLY A 10 8.81 -21.12 -10.92
C GLY A 10 8.23 -21.91 -9.76
N LEU A 11 7.85 -21.25 -8.65
CA LEU A 11 7.20 -21.88 -7.52
C LEU A 11 5.78 -22.32 -7.90
N GLU A 12 5.46 -23.56 -7.55
CA GLU A 12 4.12 -24.13 -7.70
C GLU A 12 3.34 -23.96 -6.39
N VAL A 13 2.13 -23.43 -6.51
CA VAL A 13 1.26 -23.04 -5.40
C VAL A 13 -0.09 -23.70 -5.60
N GLU A 14 -0.57 -24.37 -4.57
CA GLU A 14 -1.93 -24.88 -4.51
C GLU A 14 -2.89 -23.71 -4.27
N PHE A 15 -3.83 -23.50 -5.19
CA PHE A 15 -4.78 -22.42 -5.18
C PHE A 15 -6.20 -22.95 -5.03
N ASP A 16 -6.87 -22.53 -3.96
CA ASP A 16 -8.32 -22.69 -3.80
C ASP A 16 -9.02 -21.35 -4.00
N GLU A 17 -9.94 -21.29 -4.97
CA GLU A 17 -10.79 -20.12 -5.22
C GLU A 17 -11.61 -19.68 -3.99
N GLN A 18 -11.96 -20.61 -3.10
CA GLN A 18 -12.72 -20.29 -1.90
C GLN A 18 -11.84 -19.78 -0.75
N GLU A 19 -10.53 -20.07 -0.81
CA GLU A 19 -9.55 -19.68 0.21
C GLU A 19 -8.25 -19.19 -0.46
N PRO A 20 -8.29 -18.04 -1.16
CA PRO A 20 -7.16 -17.54 -1.93
C PRO A 20 -6.01 -17.01 -1.07
N ILE A 21 -6.16 -16.99 0.26
CA ILE A 21 -5.19 -16.47 1.24
C ILE A 21 -3.82 -17.15 1.04
N THR A 22 -3.79 -18.46 0.81
CA THR A 22 -2.53 -19.20 0.60
C THR A 22 -1.74 -18.65 -0.59
N LEU A 23 -2.43 -18.30 -1.70
CA LEU A 23 -1.78 -17.67 -2.84
C LEU A 23 -1.21 -16.30 -2.47
N TYR A 24 -1.98 -15.49 -1.75
CA TYR A 24 -1.53 -14.16 -1.33
C TYR A 24 -0.29 -14.23 -0.44
N GLU A 25 -0.30 -15.11 0.57
CA GLU A 25 0.85 -15.34 1.46
C GLU A 25 2.10 -15.77 0.68
N LYS A 26 1.93 -16.60 -0.35
CA LYS A 26 3.04 -17.03 -1.21
C LYS A 26 3.58 -15.89 -2.07
N ILE A 27 2.72 -15.07 -2.68
CA ILE A 27 3.16 -13.90 -3.43
C ILE A 27 3.89 -12.90 -2.50
N ILE A 28 3.38 -12.69 -1.30
CA ILE A 28 4.00 -11.80 -0.31
C ILE A 28 5.39 -12.31 0.10
N SER A 29 5.47 -13.56 0.56
CA SER A 29 6.73 -14.13 1.09
C SER A 29 7.80 -14.38 0.03
N GLU A 30 7.41 -14.78 -1.19
CA GLU A 30 8.33 -15.26 -2.22
C GLU A 30 8.59 -14.23 -3.33
N VAL A 31 7.78 -13.17 -3.42
CA VAL A 31 7.93 -12.12 -4.43
C VAL A 31 8.06 -10.75 -3.77
N LEU A 32 7.07 -10.31 -2.97
CA LEU A 32 7.06 -8.97 -2.38
C LEU A 32 8.26 -8.73 -1.44
N ILE A 33 8.42 -9.55 -0.41
CA ILE A 33 9.45 -9.36 0.62
C ILE A 33 10.87 -9.41 0.02
N PRO A 34 11.23 -10.40 -0.84
CA PRO A 34 12.55 -10.44 -1.47
C PRO A 34 12.79 -9.22 -2.37
N LYS A 35 11.81 -8.83 -3.18
CA LYS A 35 11.95 -7.68 -4.08
C LYS A 35 12.14 -6.37 -3.33
N TYR A 36 11.36 -6.17 -2.26
CA TYR A 36 11.56 -4.99 -1.42
C TYR A 36 12.94 -4.97 -0.76
N LYS A 37 13.42 -6.11 -0.25
CA LYS A 37 14.78 -6.20 0.32
C LYS A 37 15.88 -5.82 -0.69
N ASP A 38 15.67 -6.16 -1.95
CA ASP A 38 16.63 -5.87 -3.03
C ASP A 38 16.60 -4.40 -3.47
N ASN A 39 15.40 -3.83 -3.67
CA ASN A 39 15.24 -2.51 -4.30
C ASN A 39 14.95 -1.37 -3.32
N LYS A 40 14.43 -1.67 -2.13
CA LYS A 40 13.90 -0.71 -1.14
C LYS A 40 12.86 0.27 -1.69
N ASP A 41 12.13 -0.13 -2.72
CA ASP A 41 11.11 0.65 -3.40
C ASP A 41 9.79 -0.11 -3.39
N TRP A 42 8.83 0.41 -2.64
CA TRP A 42 7.51 -0.18 -2.52
C TRP A 42 6.63 0.04 -3.74
N ASN A 43 6.70 1.18 -4.41
CA ASN A 43 5.91 1.40 -5.61
C ASN A 43 6.31 0.38 -6.68
N LEU A 44 7.61 0.20 -6.86
CA LEU A 44 8.13 -0.83 -7.76
C LEU A 44 7.72 -2.23 -7.30
N THR A 45 7.84 -2.54 -6.02
CA THR A 45 7.53 -3.87 -5.49
C THR A 45 6.05 -4.21 -5.56
N ILE A 46 5.16 -3.27 -5.26
CA ILE A 46 3.72 -3.40 -5.42
C ILE A 46 3.37 -3.59 -6.90
N ASN A 47 3.94 -2.79 -7.80
CA ASN A 47 3.73 -3.00 -9.24
C ASN A 47 4.17 -4.40 -9.70
N ILE A 48 5.29 -4.91 -9.18
CA ILE A 48 5.76 -6.28 -9.47
C ILE A 48 4.72 -7.33 -9.05
N ILE A 49 4.17 -7.25 -7.83
CA ILE A 49 3.16 -8.24 -7.40
C ILE A 49 1.80 -8.06 -8.09
N LEU A 50 1.48 -6.84 -8.54
CA LEU A 50 0.28 -6.59 -9.34
C LEU A 50 0.42 -7.15 -10.75
N GLU A 51 1.61 -7.06 -11.35
CA GLU A 51 1.90 -7.76 -12.61
C GLU A 51 1.84 -9.28 -12.43
N GLU A 52 2.42 -9.80 -11.35
CA GLU A 52 2.37 -11.23 -11.02
C GLU A 52 0.93 -11.74 -10.99
N ILE A 53 0.05 -11.10 -10.19
CA ILE A 53 -1.34 -11.55 -10.07
C ILE A 53 -2.12 -11.35 -11.38
N ASN A 54 -1.84 -10.30 -12.16
CA ASN A 54 -2.49 -10.09 -13.48
C ASN A 54 -2.13 -11.20 -14.48
N GLU A 55 -0.87 -11.66 -14.47
CA GLU A 55 -0.47 -12.79 -15.29
C GLU A 55 -1.15 -14.08 -14.86
N LEU A 56 -1.24 -14.35 -13.56
CA LEU A 56 -1.96 -15.51 -13.03
C LEU A 56 -3.44 -15.47 -13.42
N ILE A 57 -4.10 -14.32 -13.26
CA ILE A 57 -5.49 -14.09 -13.67
C ILE A 57 -5.67 -14.40 -15.15
N SER A 58 -4.80 -13.87 -16.00
CA SER A 58 -4.89 -14.05 -17.45
C SER A 58 -4.60 -15.48 -17.89
N LYS A 59 -3.58 -16.11 -17.30
CA LYS A 59 -3.08 -17.44 -17.70
C LYS A 59 -3.98 -18.58 -17.22
N TYR A 60 -4.58 -18.44 -16.05
CA TYR A 60 -5.41 -19.46 -15.41
C TYR A 60 -6.90 -19.11 -15.39
N GLU A 61 -7.29 -18.05 -16.10
CA GLU A 61 -8.68 -17.55 -16.19
C GLU A 61 -9.31 -17.35 -14.80
N LEU A 62 -8.58 -16.72 -13.89
CA LEU A 62 -9.01 -16.50 -12.51
C LEU A 62 -9.88 -15.25 -12.37
N ASP A 63 -10.55 -15.11 -11.23
CA ASP A 63 -11.36 -13.93 -10.91
C ASP A 63 -10.46 -12.68 -10.74
N PRO A 64 -10.72 -11.58 -11.47
CA PRO A 64 -9.96 -10.33 -11.33
C PRO A 64 -10.01 -9.71 -9.91
N THR A 65 -11.01 -10.04 -9.11
CA THR A 65 -11.13 -9.58 -7.71
C THR A 65 -9.98 -10.06 -6.82
N LEU A 66 -9.24 -11.10 -7.22
CA LEU A 66 -8.02 -11.56 -6.54
C LEU A 66 -6.97 -10.45 -6.40
N LYS A 67 -6.94 -9.47 -7.32
CA LYS A 67 -6.06 -8.32 -7.23
C LYS A 67 -6.35 -7.47 -5.98
N LEU A 68 -7.63 -7.21 -5.71
CA LEU A 68 -8.06 -6.49 -4.51
C LEU A 68 -7.79 -7.32 -3.26
N GLY A 69 -8.04 -8.63 -3.32
CA GLY A 69 -7.74 -9.54 -2.22
C GLY A 69 -6.25 -9.55 -1.83
N LEU A 70 -5.35 -9.57 -2.82
CA LEU A 70 -3.91 -9.50 -2.59
C LEU A 70 -3.50 -8.19 -1.93
N LEU A 71 -4.02 -7.04 -2.40
CA LEU A 71 -3.73 -5.74 -1.80
C LEU A 71 -4.21 -5.66 -0.35
N ASN A 72 -5.43 -6.11 -0.06
CA ASN A 72 -5.95 -6.18 1.31
C ASN A 72 -5.06 -7.08 2.19
N GLN A 73 -4.59 -8.21 1.67
CA GLN A 73 -3.70 -9.08 2.43
C GLN A 73 -2.37 -8.40 2.74
N VAL A 74 -1.78 -7.69 1.77
CA VAL A 74 -0.57 -6.88 2.01
C VAL A 74 -0.80 -5.87 3.13
N GLU A 75 -1.92 -5.13 3.13
CA GLU A 75 -2.27 -4.20 4.20
C GLU A 75 -2.32 -4.88 5.59
N THR A 76 -2.89 -6.10 5.68
CA THR A 76 -2.92 -6.83 6.96
C THR A 76 -1.56 -7.25 7.50
N HIS A 77 -0.54 -7.37 6.64
CA HIS A 77 0.85 -7.64 7.04
C HIS A 77 1.58 -6.37 7.44
N LEU A 78 1.27 -5.24 6.80
CA LEU A 78 1.82 -3.94 7.19
C LEU A 78 1.50 -3.61 8.65
N ASP A 79 0.27 -3.85 9.11
CA ASP A 79 -0.13 -3.61 10.50
C ASP A 79 0.63 -4.47 11.53
N LYS A 80 1.08 -5.68 11.15
CA LYS A 80 1.77 -6.63 12.05
C LYS A 80 3.30 -6.47 12.04
N ASP A 81 3.88 -6.09 10.90
CA ASP A 81 5.32 -5.95 10.73
C ASP A 81 5.86 -4.56 11.17
N ILE A 82 4.98 -3.57 11.43
CA ILE A 82 5.34 -2.24 11.96
C ILE A 82 6.03 -2.30 13.34
N GLU A 83 5.76 -3.35 14.14
CA GLU A 83 6.32 -3.52 15.48
C GLU A 83 7.79 -4.00 15.46
N GLU A 84 8.20 -4.74 14.42
CA GLU A 84 9.54 -5.35 14.34
C GLU A 84 10.54 -4.58 13.45
N LEU A 85 10.10 -3.58 12.69
CA LEU A 85 10.97 -2.79 11.80
C LEU A 85 11.77 -1.71 12.57
N THR A 86 13.08 -1.92 12.68
CA THR A 86 14.05 -0.93 13.18
C THR A 86 14.76 -0.23 12.01
N GLY A 87 14.62 1.09 11.91
CA GLY A 87 15.32 1.91 10.91
C GLY A 87 14.40 2.74 10.02
N THR A 88 15.02 3.59 9.20
CA THR A 88 14.47 4.63 8.30
C THR A 88 13.54 4.11 7.19
N ASP A 89 13.04 2.88 7.31
CA ASP A 89 12.24 2.16 6.31
C ASP A 89 10.73 2.23 6.60
N LYS A 90 10.30 3.03 7.60
CA LYS A 90 8.91 3.06 8.08
C LYS A 90 7.89 3.79 7.19
N ILE A 91 8.28 4.61 6.20
CA ILE A 91 7.37 5.64 5.66
C ILE A 91 7.59 5.95 4.17
N GLU A 92 7.85 4.95 3.31
CA GLU A 92 7.81 5.17 1.83
C GLU A 92 6.83 4.23 1.11
N ILE A 93 6.14 3.37 1.86
CA ILE A 93 5.38 2.22 1.34
C ILE A 93 4.05 2.61 0.67
N LEU A 94 3.49 3.75 1.06
CA LEU A 94 2.21 4.25 0.57
C LEU A 94 2.34 5.69 0.05
N PHE A 95 3.57 6.18 -0.10
CA PHE A 95 3.86 7.60 -0.20
C PHE A 95 4.50 7.96 -1.54
N LEU A 96 3.72 7.88 -2.61
CA LEU A 96 3.78 8.98 -3.54
C LEU A 96 2.89 10.06 -2.91
N ASN A 97 3.53 11.12 -2.41
CA ASN A 97 2.94 12.45 -2.23
C ASN A 97 2.51 12.89 -0.80
N MET A 98 3.05 12.36 0.30
CA MET A 98 2.79 12.99 1.62
C MET A 98 3.38 14.40 1.70
N ASP A 99 4.51 14.64 1.04
CA ASP A 99 5.02 16.00 0.84
C ASP A 99 4.06 16.85 0.00
N ASP A 100 3.44 16.32 -1.07
CA ASP A 100 2.44 17.10 -1.82
C ASP A 100 1.18 17.37 -0.99
N PHE A 101 0.73 16.42 -0.15
CA PHE A 101 -0.37 16.66 0.79
C PHE A 101 -0.03 17.79 1.76
N VAL A 102 1.21 17.84 2.25
CA VAL A 102 1.69 18.93 3.11
C VAL A 102 1.77 20.23 2.34
N GLU A 103 2.31 20.22 1.12
CA GLU A 103 2.35 21.40 0.25
C GLU A 103 0.94 21.91 -0.08
N ASP A 104 -0.02 21.03 -0.31
CA ASP A 104 -1.39 21.39 -0.63
C ASP A 104 -2.13 21.91 0.62
N ILE A 105 -1.87 21.33 1.80
CA ILE A 105 -2.31 21.90 3.08
C ILE A 105 -1.72 23.30 3.28
N GLU A 106 -0.43 23.49 3.02
CA GLU A 106 0.24 24.80 3.12
C GLU A 106 -0.38 25.81 2.15
N LYS A 107 -0.57 25.43 0.88
CA LYS A 107 -1.24 26.25 -0.15
C LYS A 107 -2.65 26.64 0.28
N LEU A 108 -3.42 25.72 0.85
CA LEU A 108 -4.77 25.99 1.36
C LEU A 108 -4.74 26.97 2.55
N ILE A 109 -3.82 26.78 3.50
CA ILE A 109 -3.70 27.67 4.67
C ILE A 109 -3.35 29.10 4.24
N ILE A 110 -2.47 29.27 3.24
CA ILE A 110 -2.05 30.60 2.75
C ILE A 110 -2.97 31.19 1.68
N SER A 111 -4.02 30.47 1.23
CA SER A 111 -4.85 30.89 0.08
C SER A 111 -5.76 32.09 0.38
N GLY A 112 -5.81 32.57 1.62
CA GLY A 112 -6.64 33.71 2.04
C GLY A 112 -8.15 33.44 2.02
N LYS A 113 -8.56 32.17 1.94
CA LYS A 113 -9.98 31.75 1.98
C LYS A 113 -10.59 32.02 3.34
N ASP A 114 -11.91 32.16 3.38
CA ASP A 114 -12.61 32.26 4.66
C ASP A 114 -12.60 30.91 5.41
N LYS A 115 -12.88 30.97 6.70
CA LYS A 115 -12.79 29.81 7.60
C LYS A 115 -13.69 28.63 7.20
N GLN A 116 -14.83 28.88 6.56
CA GLN A 116 -15.74 27.82 6.16
C GLN A 116 -15.22 27.13 4.90
N GLU A 117 -14.82 27.91 3.90
CA GLU A 117 -14.25 27.40 2.65
C GLU A 117 -12.96 26.59 2.90
N LEU A 118 -12.06 27.12 3.73
CA LEU A 118 -10.81 26.44 4.08
C LEU A 118 -11.08 25.07 4.73
N ARG A 119 -12.03 24.98 5.66
CA ARG A 119 -12.38 23.72 6.33
C ARG A 119 -12.98 22.70 5.37
N ASN A 120 -13.81 23.15 4.43
CA ASN A 120 -14.42 22.28 3.44
C ASN A 120 -13.36 21.73 2.47
N ASP A 121 -12.43 22.56 2.01
CA ASP A 121 -11.36 22.14 1.10
C ASP A 121 -10.37 21.19 1.78
N MET A 122 -10.02 21.47 3.04
CA MET A 122 -9.22 20.54 3.86
C MET A 122 -9.93 19.20 4.04
N ALA A 123 -11.24 19.19 4.29
CA ALA A 123 -12.02 17.97 4.41
C ALA A 123 -12.01 17.16 3.10
N ASN A 124 -12.15 17.82 1.95
CA ASN A 124 -12.10 17.18 0.63
C ASN A 124 -10.72 16.61 0.31
N LEU A 125 -9.65 17.28 0.74
CA LEU A 125 -8.29 16.82 0.57
C LEU A 125 -8.05 15.50 1.33
N ILE A 126 -8.55 15.40 2.56
CA ILE A 126 -8.32 14.22 3.42
C ILE A 126 -9.40 13.14 3.31
N PHE A 127 -10.55 13.44 2.70
CA PHE A 127 -11.67 12.50 2.50
C PHE A 127 -11.27 11.17 1.82
N PRO A 128 -10.40 11.15 0.79
CA PRO A 128 -10.01 9.90 0.15
C PRO A 128 -9.01 9.06 0.97
N LEU A 129 -8.48 9.60 2.08
CA LEU A 129 -7.46 8.92 2.88
C LEU A 129 -8.06 7.85 3.79
N THR A 130 -7.35 6.74 3.90
CA THR A 130 -7.59 5.67 4.88
C THR A 130 -7.22 6.12 6.30
N VAL A 131 -7.68 5.37 7.30
CA VAL A 131 -7.34 5.63 8.71
C VAL A 131 -5.83 5.59 8.94
N PHE A 132 -5.13 4.69 8.26
CA PHE A 132 -3.69 4.57 8.31
C PHE A 132 -2.99 5.81 7.73
N GLU A 133 -3.38 6.24 6.52
CA GLU A 133 -2.81 7.42 5.85
C GLU A 133 -3.07 8.72 6.63
N LEU A 134 -4.26 8.85 7.24
CA LEU A 134 -4.55 9.96 8.16
C LEU A 134 -3.62 9.95 9.38
N GLY A 135 -3.37 8.77 9.95
CA GLY A 135 -2.45 8.60 11.09
C GLY A 135 -1.03 9.03 10.75
N GLU A 136 -0.50 8.59 9.61
CA GLU A 136 0.84 8.96 9.16
C GLU A 136 0.94 10.45 8.78
N LEU A 137 -0.07 11.03 8.14
CA LEU A 137 -0.14 12.47 7.86
C LEU A 137 -0.07 13.29 9.16
N PHE A 138 -0.80 12.88 10.21
CA PHE A 138 -0.74 13.54 11.52
C PHE A 138 0.62 13.36 12.21
N ILE A 139 1.23 12.18 12.12
CA ILE A 139 2.58 11.93 12.66
C ILE A 139 3.60 12.81 11.94
N TYR A 140 3.53 12.90 10.61
CA TYR A 140 4.44 13.70 9.79
C TYR A 140 4.30 15.19 10.09
N LEU A 141 3.08 15.73 10.07
CA LEU A 141 2.78 17.11 10.47
C LEU A 141 3.25 17.39 11.91
N GLY A 142 3.03 16.45 12.83
CA GLY A 142 3.50 16.54 14.21
C GLY A 142 5.02 16.64 14.31
N LYS A 143 5.77 15.79 13.61
CA LYS A 143 7.24 15.85 13.56
C LYS A 143 7.73 17.17 12.98
N ARG A 144 7.15 17.65 11.88
CA ARG A 144 7.57 18.89 11.19
C ARG A 144 7.20 20.17 11.96
N ALA A 145 6.07 20.16 12.67
CA ALA A 145 5.59 21.32 13.44
C ALA A 145 6.18 21.41 14.85
N PHE A 146 6.54 20.28 15.48
CA PHE A 146 6.98 20.24 16.89
C PHE A 146 8.46 19.87 17.11
N LEU A 147 9.21 19.43 16.09
CA LEU A 147 10.67 19.23 16.17
C LEU A 147 11.44 20.40 15.54
N LYS A 148 11.21 21.61 16.05
CA LYS A 148 12.15 22.73 15.92
C LYS A 148 13.00 22.84 17.18
#